data_AF-A0A848F4F8-F1
#
_entry.id   AF-A0A848F4F8-F1
#
_cell.length_a   1.000
_cell.length_b   1.000
_cell.length_c   1.000
_cell.angle_alpha   90.00
_cell.angle_beta   90.00
_cell.angle_gamma   90.00
#
_symmetry.space_group_name_H-M   'P 1'
#
loop_
_entity.id
_entity.type
_entity.pdbx_description
1 polymer ?
#
loop_
_entity_poly.entity_id
_entity_poly.type
_entity_poly.pdbx_seq_one_letter_code
_entity_poly.pdbx_strand_id
1 'polypeptide(L)'
;MAGRLPAHDACGRGVSEAHRRQRRAHRFFQGAVTMRCPNCGQTTLVHDTRDVPYTYKGESTLLPRVTGDFCTACGESVLDAAESRRTMDLMLAFHKQVNASNVDPEFIARVRKKLKLDQREAGEIFGGGVNAFSRYENGKTKPPLALVKLLKVLDRHPDLLAEVRAA
;
A
#
# COMPACT_ATOMS: atom_id res chain seq x y z
N MET A 1 55.72 -52.33 -25.16
CA MET A 1 56.49 -51.12 -25.49
C MET A 1 55.53 -50.05 -26.01
N ALA A 2 55.71 -48.81 -25.52
CA ALA A 2 55.26 -47.50 -26.03
C ALA A 2 54.28 -47.47 -27.25
N GLY A 3 53.24 -46.65 -27.31
CA GLY A 3 52.83 -45.49 -26.52
C GLY A 3 51.94 -44.56 -27.36
N ARG A 4 51.24 -43.67 -26.64
CA ARG A 4 50.75 -42.30 -26.97
C ARG A 4 49.94 -42.00 -28.26
N LEU A 5 48.81 -41.34 -28.00
CA LEU A 5 48.07 -40.38 -28.86
C LEU A 5 48.99 -39.31 -29.49
N PRO A 6 48.53 -38.58 -30.53
CA PRO A 6 47.93 -37.26 -30.27
C PRO A 6 46.81 -36.81 -31.23
N ALA A 7 46.08 -35.78 -30.78
CA ALA A 7 45.17 -34.92 -31.53
C ALA A 7 45.92 -33.89 -32.38
N HIS A 8 45.29 -33.32 -33.43
CA HIS A 8 45.61 -31.99 -33.96
C HIS A 8 44.41 -31.34 -34.68
N ASP A 9 44.12 -30.11 -34.26
CA ASP A 9 43.25 -29.08 -34.85
C ASP A 9 43.83 -28.43 -36.13
N ALA A 10 42.95 -27.96 -37.03
CA ALA A 10 43.05 -26.70 -37.81
C ALA A 10 41.81 -26.60 -38.76
N CYS A 11 40.83 -25.71 -38.54
CA CYS A 11 40.78 -24.28 -38.87
C CYS A 11 40.98 -23.93 -40.36
N GLY A 12 39.91 -23.50 -41.04
CA GLY A 12 39.94 -22.86 -42.36
C GLY A 12 38.72 -21.96 -42.58
N ARG A 13 38.95 -20.66 -42.69
CA ARG A 13 37.98 -19.54 -42.81
C ARG A 13 37.58 -19.29 -44.27
N GLY A 14 36.44 -18.62 -44.50
CA GLY A 14 36.35 -17.61 -45.58
C GLY A 14 35.23 -17.73 -46.61
N VAL A 15 34.05 -17.25 -46.24
CA VAL A 15 33.00 -16.50 -46.98
C VAL A 15 33.08 -16.38 -48.52
N SER A 16 31.96 -16.62 -49.21
CA SER A 16 31.55 -15.76 -50.33
C SER A 16 30.04 -15.50 -50.32
N GLU A 17 29.71 -14.21 -50.38
CA GLU A 17 28.39 -13.63 -50.55
C GLU A 17 27.69 -14.10 -51.83
N ALA A 18 26.38 -13.88 -51.82
CA ALA A 18 25.47 -14.00 -52.96
C ALA A 18 25.22 -15.44 -53.43
N HIS A 19 24.16 -16.06 -52.89
CA HIS A 19 23.03 -16.46 -53.74
C HIS A 19 21.77 -16.75 -52.91
N ARG A 20 20.86 -15.77 -52.96
CA ARG A 20 19.43 -15.95 -53.21
C ARG A 20 18.59 -16.69 -52.17
N ARG A 21 17.70 -15.88 -51.60
CA ARG A 21 16.26 -16.15 -51.47
C ARG A 21 15.91 -17.19 -50.41
N GLN A 22 15.71 -16.71 -49.19
CA GLN A 22 14.36 -16.73 -48.63
C GLN A 22 14.25 -15.69 -47.51
N ARG A 23 13.65 -14.57 -47.90
CA ARG A 23 13.01 -13.63 -46.98
C ARG A 23 12.00 -14.42 -46.16
N ARG A 24 12.31 -14.75 -44.91
CA ARG A 24 11.32 -14.75 -43.84
C ARG A 24 11.86 -13.86 -42.76
N ALA A 25 11.47 -12.60 -42.90
CA ALA A 25 11.55 -11.61 -41.85
C ALA A 25 11.17 -12.29 -40.53
N HIS A 26 12.11 -12.32 -39.59
CA HIS A 26 11.78 -12.31 -38.18
C HIS A 26 11.04 -10.99 -37.92
N ARG A 27 9.76 -10.99 -38.31
CA ARG A 27 8.77 -10.04 -37.84
C ARG A 27 8.65 -10.33 -36.35
N PHE A 28 9.41 -9.55 -35.59
CA PHE A 28 8.91 -8.90 -34.39
C PHE A 28 7.44 -8.54 -34.62
N PHE A 29 6.55 -9.46 -34.26
CA PHE A 29 5.15 -9.18 -34.03
C PHE A 29 4.97 -9.54 -32.56
N GLN A 30 5.40 -8.62 -31.71
CA GLN A 30 4.77 -8.48 -30.40
C GLN A 30 3.28 -8.31 -30.72
N GLY A 31 2.52 -9.38 -30.51
CA GLY A 31 1.08 -9.31 -30.55
C GLY A 31 0.68 -8.35 -29.44
N ALA A 32 0.42 -7.09 -29.81
CA ALA A 32 -0.37 -6.19 -29.00
C ALA A 32 -1.75 -6.84 -28.90
N VAL A 33 -1.93 -7.70 -27.90
CA VAL A 33 -3.24 -8.22 -27.55
C VAL A 33 -4.04 -6.99 -27.16
N THR A 34 -5.05 -6.63 -27.96
CA THR A 34 -6.00 -5.58 -27.66
C THR A 34 -6.82 -6.06 -26.47
N MET A 35 -6.27 -5.89 -25.27
CA MET A 35 -6.87 -6.40 -24.04
C MET A 35 -8.06 -5.50 -23.71
N ARG A 36 -9.25 -6.02 -24.03
CA ARG A 36 -10.49 -5.54 -23.42
C ARG A 36 -10.37 -5.69 -21.91
N CYS A 37 -10.94 -4.75 -21.18
CA CYS A 37 -10.93 -4.78 -19.72
C CYS A 37 -11.44 -6.15 -19.21
N PRO A 38 -10.68 -6.87 -18.36
CA PRO A 38 -11.08 -8.18 -17.87
C PRO A 38 -12.29 -8.12 -16.92
N ASN A 39 -12.59 -6.95 -16.37
CA ASN A 39 -13.69 -6.74 -15.45
C ASN A 39 -15.02 -6.44 -16.20
N CYS A 40 -15.04 -5.41 -17.07
CA CYS A 40 -16.28 -5.01 -17.75
C CYS A 40 -16.36 -5.41 -19.24
N GLY A 41 -15.25 -5.73 -19.89
CA GLY A 41 -15.19 -6.09 -21.31
C GLY A 41 -15.46 -4.95 -22.30
N GLN A 42 -15.76 -3.73 -21.84
CA GLN A 42 -16.29 -2.65 -22.67
C GLN A 42 -15.25 -1.85 -23.43
N THR A 43 -14.09 -1.55 -22.81
CA THR A 43 -13.05 -0.72 -23.43
C THR A 43 -11.71 -1.41 -23.46
N THR A 44 -10.85 -0.94 -24.35
CA THR A 44 -9.43 -1.30 -24.37
C THR A 44 -8.76 -0.59 -23.20
N LEU A 45 -7.88 -1.31 -22.49
CA LEU A 45 -7.10 -0.71 -21.41
C LEU A 45 -6.09 0.29 -21.97
N VAL A 46 -5.90 1.40 -21.27
CA VAL A 46 -4.94 2.45 -21.62
C VAL A 46 -3.78 2.41 -20.64
N HIS A 47 -2.57 2.18 -21.15
CA HIS A 47 -1.37 2.25 -20.33
C HIS A 47 -1.12 3.68 -19.86
N ASP A 48 -0.98 3.87 -18.55
CA ASP A 48 -0.81 5.20 -17.96
C ASP A 48 -0.10 5.12 -16.59
N THR A 49 0.33 6.28 -16.08
CA THR A 49 0.83 6.45 -14.71
C THR A 49 0.08 7.56 -14.03
N ARG A 50 -0.63 7.25 -12.95
CA ARG A 50 -1.46 8.24 -12.23
C ARG A 50 -1.53 7.97 -10.74
N ASP A 51 -1.96 8.99 -10.00
CA ASP A 51 -2.29 8.83 -8.59
C ASP A 51 -3.66 8.15 -8.47
N VAL A 52 -3.73 7.07 -7.70
CA VAL A 52 -4.96 6.26 -7.57
C VAL A 52 -5.55 6.48 -6.17
N PRO A 53 -6.83 6.92 -6.06
CA PRO A 53 -7.49 7.03 -4.77
C PRO A 53 -7.69 5.65 -4.14
N TYR A 54 -7.34 5.55 -2.87
CA TYR A 54 -7.48 4.32 -2.10
C TYR A 54 -8.13 4.60 -0.75
N THR A 55 -9.19 3.86 -0.45
CA THR A 55 -9.92 3.99 0.81
C THR A 55 -9.83 2.71 1.62
N TYR A 56 -9.50 2.84 2.91
CA TYR A 56 -9.45 1.74 3.86
C TYR A 56 -10.03 2.18 5.21
N LYS A 57 -11.04 1.44 5.71
CA LYS A 57 -11.78 1.76 6.94
C LYS A 57 -12.28 3.22 7.02
N GLY A 58 -12.77 3.74 5.88
CA GLY A 58 -13.28 5.12 5.77
C GLY A 58 -12.21 6.20 5.62
N GLU A 59 -10.92 5.87 5.79
CA GLU A 59 -9.81 6.79 5.55
C GLU A 59 -9.38 6.69 4.09
N SER A 60 -9.15 7.82 3.43
CA SER A 60 -8.75 7.87 2.02
C SER A 60 -7.34 8.44 1.87
N THR A 61 -6.60 7.91 0.91
CA THR A 61 -5.29 8.39 0.52
C THR A 61 -5.13 8.31 -1.00
N LEU A 62 -4.07 8.90 -1.52
CA LEU A 62 -3.65 8.75 -2.92
C LEU A 62 -2.43 7.85 -2.96
N LEU A 63 -2.50 6.76 -3.72
CA LEU A 63 -1.34 5.93 -4.04
C LEU A 63 -0.59 6.61 -5.19
N PRO A 64 0.65 7.11 -4.96
CA PRO A 64 1.30 7.96 -5.94
C PRO A 64 1.90 7.18 -7.11
N ARG A 65 1.70 7.69 -8.32
CA ARG A 65 2.32 7.22 -9.56
C ARG A 65 2.18 5.71 -9.79
N VAL A 66 0.97 5.19 -9.67
CA VAL A 66 0.67 3.79 -10.00
C VAL A 66 0.68 3.64 -11.52
N THR A 67 1.53 2.73 -12.01
CA THR A 67 1.73 2.50 -13.45
C THR A 67 1.06 1.22 -13.90
N GLY A 68 0.21 1.28 -14.92
CA GLY A 68 -0.44 0.09 -15.44
C GLY A 68 -1.47 0.39 -16.49
N ASP A 69 -2.28 -0.62 -16.80
CA ASP A 69 -3.29 -0.55 -17.84
C ASP A 69 -4.66 -0.25 -17.19
N PHE A 70 -5.20 0.93 -17.46
CA PHE A 70 -6.43 1.44 -16.85
C PHE A 70 -7.63 1.38 -17.79
N CYS A 71 -8.76 0.92 -17.28
CA CYS A 71 -10.03 0.93 -17.99
C CYS A 71 -10.73 2.29 -17.84
N THR A 72 -11.02 2.94 -18.96
CA THR A 72 -11.74 4.23 -19.00
C THR A 72 -13.23 4.12 -18.69
N ALA A 73 -13.83 2.92 -18.75
CA ALA A 73 -15.25 2.72 -18.52
C ALA A 73 -15.60 2.44 -17.06
N CYS A 74 -14.85 1.57 -16.38
CA CYS A 74 -15.15 1.15 -15.00
C CYS A 74 -14.07 1.49 -13.97
N GLY A 75 -12.91 2.01 -14.39
CA GLY A 75 -11.81 2.36 -13.48
C GLY A 75 -10.94 1.18 -13.03
N GLU A 76 -11.13 -0.02 -13.61
CA GLU A 76 -10.26 -1.18 -13.36
C GLU A 76 -8.80 -0.88 -13.73
N SER A 77 -7.85 -1.43 -12.96
CA SER A 77 -6.42 -1.30 -13.23
C SER A 77 -5.75 -2.67 -13.26
N VAL A 78 -5.02 -2.97 -14.33
CA VAL A 78 -4.17 -4.15 -14.44
C VAL A 78 -2.72 -3.72 -14.31
N LEU A 79 -2.05 -4.19 -13.26
CA LEU A 79 -0.67 -3.84 -12.95
C LEU A 79 0.24 -5.03 -13.25
N ASP A 80 1.49 -4.75 -13.65
CA ASP A 80 2.51 -5.80 -13.70
C ASP A 80 2.89 -6.29 -12.29
N ALA A 81 3.67 -7.35 -12.22
CA ALA A 81 4.05 -7.95 -10.94
C ALA A 81 4.90 -7.03 -10.06
N ALA A 82 5.73 -6.17 -10.64
CA ALA A 82 6.58 -5.25 -9.88
C ALA A 82 5.77 -4.09 -9.32
N GLU A 83 4.92 -3.47 -10.14
CA GLU A 83 4.06 -2.38 -9.69
C GLU A 83 2.97 -2.87 -8.73
N SER A 84 2.45 -4.09 -8.93
CA SER A 84 1.54 -4.73 -7.98
C SER A 84 2.17 -4.82 -6.58
N ARG A 85 3.42 -5.30 -6.47
CA ARG A 85 4.13 -5.40 -5.19
C ARG A 85 4.31 -4.02 -4.54
N ARG A 86 4.80 -3.04 -5.31
CA ARG A 86 4.97 -1.67 -4.84
C ARG A 86 3.66 -1.06 -4.33
N THR A 87 2.58 -1.23 -5.09
CA THR A 87 1.24 -0.73 -4.74
C THR A 87 0.73 -1.41 -3.47
N MET A 88 0.92 -2.72 -3.34
CA MET A 88 0.57 -3.47 -2.12
C MET A 88 1.36 -3.00 -0.90
N ASP A 89 2.66 -2.70 -1.04
CA ASP A 89 3.47 -2.17 0.06
C ASP A 89 2.98 -0.79 0.53
N LEU A 90 2.59 0.09 -0.40
CA LEU A 90 1.98 1.38 -0.09
C LEU A 90 0.64 1.22 0.63
N MET A 91 -0.21 0.30 0.15
CA MET A 91 -1.48 -0.03 0.80
C MET A 91 -1.25 -0.57 2.21
N LEU A 92 -0.29 -1.47 2.41
CA LEU A 92 0.04 -2.04 3.71
C LEU A 92 0.60 -0.98 4.67
N ALA A 93 1.45 -0.07 4.19
CA ALA A 93 1.93 1.06 4.98
C ALA A 93 0.76 1.96 5.43
N PHE A 94 -0.17 2.25 4.53
CA PHE A 94 -1.39 3.00 4.85
C PHE A 94 -2.28 2.24 5.85
N HIS A 95 -2.47 0.92 5.69
CA HIS A 95 -3.22 0.10 6.65
C HIS A 95 -2.60 0.16 8.03
N LYS A 96 -1.28 0.06 8.14
CA LYS A 96 -0.56 0.19 9.42
C LYS A 96 -0.83 1.55 10.04
N GLN A 97 -0.78 2.63 9.27
CA GLN A 97 -1.09 3.99 9.73
C GLN A 97 -2.54 4.12 10.21
N VAL A 98 -3.51 3.63 9.44
CA VAL A 98 -4.94 3.69 9.77
C VAL A 98 -5.26 2.84 11.01
N ASN A 99 -4.73 1.61 11.08
CA ASN A 99 -4.94 0.72 12.23
C ASN A 99 -4.24 1.24 13.50
N ALA A 100 -3.06 1.88 13.38
CA ALA A 100 -2.38 2.47 14.54
C ALA A 100 -3.12 3.70 15.10
N SER A 101 -3.87 4.40 14.24
CA SER A 101 -4.60 5.62 14.60
C SER A 101 -6.06 5.37 15.00
N ASN A 102 -6.65 4.25 14.59
CA ASN A 102 -7.99 3.86 15.01
C ASN A 102 -7.95 3.20 16.39
N VAL A 103 -8.58 3.85 17.35
CA VAL A 103 -8.84 3.30 18.69
C VAL A 103 -10.31 3.02 18.82
N ASP A 104 -10.60 1.87 19.42
CA ASP A 104 -11.94 1.47 19.78
C ASP A 104 -12.57 2.52 20.73
N PRO A 105 -13.72 3.12 20.38
CA PRO A 105 -14.44 4.01 21.28
C PRO A 105 -14.67 3.43 22.68
N GLU A 106 -14.88 2.11 22.78
CA GLU A 106 -15.05 1.42 24.07
C GLU A 106 -13.77 1.41 24.92
N PHE A 107 -12.59 1.36 24.28
CA PHE A 107 -11.31 1.48 24.98
C PHE A 107 -11.22 2.82 25.72
N ILE A 108 -11.61 3.91 25.05
CA ILE A 108 -11.54 5.27 25.62
C ILE A 108 -12.48 5.38 26.82
N ALA A 109 -13.73 4.90 26.68
CA ALA A 109 -14.70 4.90 27.76
C ALA A 109 -14.23 4.06 28.95
N ARG A 110 -13.65 2.88 28.70
CA ARG A 110 -13.13 1.98 29.73
C ARG A 110 -11.99 2.62 30.52
N VAL A 111 -10.99 3.17 29.84
CA VAL A 111 -9.84 3.80 30.50
C VAL A 111 -10.29 5.01 31.30
N ARG A 112 -11.14 5.88 30.76
CA ARG A 112 -11.69 7.03 31.49
C ARG A 112 -12.39 6.60 32.79
N LYS A 113 -13.27 5.59 32.71
CA LYS A 113 -13.96 5.06 33.90
C LYS A 113 -12.99 4.45 34.92
N LYS A 114 -11.95 3.75 34.45
CA LYS A 114 -10.89 3.19 35.31
C LYS A 114 -10.11 4.29 36.05
N LEU A 115 -9.89 5.42 35.40
CA LEU A 115 -9.28 6.62 35.99
C LEU A 115 -10.26 7.44 36.87
N LYS A 116 -11.51 7.00 37.00
CA LYS A 116 -12.58 7.66 37.77
C LYS A 116 -12.84 9.11 37.34
N LEU A 117 -12.80 9.36 36.02
CA LEU A 117 -13.05 10.67 35.43
C LEU A 117 -14.44 10.72 34.78
N ASP A 118 -15.12 11.85 34.89
CA ASP A 118 -16.23 12.17 34.00
C ASP A 118 -15.72 12.64 32.61
N GLN A 119 -16.61 12.76 31.62
CA GLN A 119 -16.23 13.15 30.25
C GLN A 119 -15.72 14.59 30.16
N ARG A 120 -16.24 15.48 31.01
CA ARG A 120 -15.87 16.90 31.06
C ARG A 120 -14.48 17.04 31.67
N GLU A 121 -14.25 16.44 32.83
CA GLU A 121 -12.95 16.38 33.50
C GLU A 121 -11.89 15.79 32.58
N ALA A 122 -12.21 14.71 31.86
CA ALA A 122 -11.29 14.12 30.90
C ALA A 122 -10.97 15.10 29.76
N GLY A 123 -11.95 15.85 29.24
CA GLY A 123 -11.74 16.87 28.22
C GLY A 123 -10.95 18.09 28.70
N GLU A 124 -10.99 18.40 30.00
CA GLU A 124 -10.20 19.45 30.64
C GLU A 124 -8.75 18.99 30.86
N ILE A 125 -8.54 17.77 31.38
CA ILE A 125 -7.20 17.23 31.69
C ILE A 125 -6.43 16.89 30.41
N PHE A 126 -7.07 16.19 29.48
CA PHE A 126 -6.41 15.69 28.27
C PHE A 126 -6.57 16.63 27.07
N GLY A 127 -7.33 17.71 27.23
CA GLY A 127 -7.65 18.66 26.18
C GLY A 127 -8.75 18.20 25.22
N GLY A 128 -9.03 19.05 24.23
CA GLY A 128 -10.11 18.86 23.24
C GLY A 128 -11.45 19.48 23.65
N GLY A 129 -11.55 20.01 24.87
CA GLY A 129 -12.74 20.69 25.39
C GLY A 129 -13.80 19.72 25.94
N VAL A 130 -14.83 20.29 26.58
CA VAL A 130 -15.83 19.55 27.38
C VAL A 130 -16.59 18.45 26.63
N ASN A 131 -16.65 18.53 25.29
CA ASN A 131 -17.38 17.58 24.44
C ASN A 131 -16.48 16.56 23.72
N ALA A 132 -15.16 16.60 23.91
CA ALA A 132 -14.23 15.74 23.19
C ALA A 132 -14.47 14.25 23.48
N PHE A 133 -14.47 13.88 24.76
CA PHE A 133 -14.64 12.48 25.18
C PHE A 133 -16.00 11.91 24.80
N SER A 134 -17.07 12.71 24.86
CA SER A 134 -18.38 12.30 24.33
C SER A 134 -18.32 11.97 22.84
N ARG A 135 -17.59 12.76 22.02
CA ARG A 135 -17.45 12.47 20.58
C ARG A 135 -16.57 11.27 20.30
N TYR A 136 -15.48 11.09 21.06
CA TYR A 136 -14.57 9.96 20.91
C TYR A 136 -15.23 8.63 21.31
N GLU A 137 -15.92 8.59 22.45
CA GLU A 137 -16.61 7.40 22.97
C GLU A 137 -17.81 6.96 22.10
N ASN A 138 -18.39 7.88 21.35
CA ASN A 138 -19.46 7.58 20.39
C ASN A 138 -18.94 7.36 18.95
N GLY A 139 -17.61 7.35 18.74
CA GLY A 139 -17.00 7.19 17.42
C GLY A 139 -17.29 8.34 16.44
N LYS A 140 -17.88 9.45 16.90
CA LYS A 140 -18.22 10.62 16.07
C LYS A 140 -16.98 11.38 15.64
N THR A 141 -15.86 11.20 16.34
CA THR A 141 -14.60 11.87 16.04
C THR A 141 -13.44 11.02 16.48
N LYS A 142 -12.35 11.12 15.74
CA LYS A 142 -11.11 10.41 16.04
C LYS A 142 -10.29 11.19 17.09
N PRO A 143 -9.88 10.55 18.20
CA PRO A 143 -8.96 11.18 19.13
C PRO A 143 -7.57 11.37 18.50
N PRO A 144 -6.82 12.43 18.88
CA PRO A 144 -5.43 12.58 18.45
C PRO A 144 -4.57 11.38 18.84
N LEU A 145 -3.57 11.03 18.02
CA LEU A 145 -2.69 9.89 18.28
C LEU A 145 -1.93 10.02 19.62
N ALA A 146 -1.55 11.24 19.99
CA ALA A 146 -0.89 11.53 21.26
C ALA A 146 -1.78 11.15 22.45
N LEU A 147 -3.06 11.54 22.41
CA LEU A 147 -4.06 11.20 23.43
C LEU A 147 -4.23 9.69 23.56
N VAL A 148 -4.35 8.99 22.44
CA VAL A 148 -4.45 7.53 22.40
C VAL A 148 -3.26 6.86 23.09
N LYS A 149 -2.04 7.32 22.79
CA LYS A 149 -0.83 6.76 23.40
C LYS A 149 -0.79 7.02 24.90
N LEU A 150 -1.16 8.22 25.34
CA LEU A 150 -1.25 8.57 26.76
C LEU A 150 -2.28 7.70 27.49
N LEU A 151 -3.48 7.52 26.94
CA LEU A 151 -4.50 6.64 27.53
C LEU A 151 -4.03 5.18 27.63
N LYS A 152 -3.23 4.68 26.67
CA LYS A 152 -2.62 3.34 26.74
C LYS A 152 -1.55 3.22 27.84
N VAL A 153 -0.85 4.31 28.18
CA VAL A 153 0.09 4.34 29.30
C VAL A 153 -0.69 4.35 30.61
N LEU A 154 -1.68 5.23 30.74
CA LEU A 154 -2.52 5.37 31.93
C LEU A 154 -3.40 4.14 32.20
N ASP A 155 -3.77 3.37 31.17
CA ASP A 155 -4.43 2.08 31.38
C ASP A 155 -3.51 1.09 32.10
N ARG A 156 -2.18 1.15 31.90
CA ARG A 156 -1.23 0.28 32.62
C ARG A 156 -0.79 0.87 33.96
N HIS A 157 -0.66 2.19 34.03
CA HIS A 157 -0.15 2.94 35.18
C HIS A 157 -1.12 4.07 35.55
N PRO A 158 -2.26 3.76 36.18
CA PRO A 158 -3.28 4.76 36.50
C PRO A 158 -2.81 5.77 37.57
N ASP A 159 -1.79 5.42 38.35
CA ASP A 159 -1.11 6.26 39.33
C ASP A 159 -0.46 7.51 38.71
N LEU A 160 0.00 7.43 37.45
CA LEU A 160 0.59 8.55 36.73
C LEU A 160 -0.43 9.65 36.35
N LEU A 161 -1.73 9.44 36.56
CA LEU A 161 -2.74 10.47 36.31
C LEU A 161 -2.47 11.74 37.14
N ALA A 162 -1.92 11.61 38.35
CA ALA A 162 -1.58 12.75 39.17
C ALA A 162 -0.52 13.66 38.51
N GLU A 163 0.46 13.07 37.83
CA GLU A 163 1.49 13.81 37.10
C GLU A 163 0.90 14.54 35.89
N VAL A 164 0.02 13.88 35.14
CA VAL A 164 -0.66 14.48 33.98
C VAL A 164 -1.52 15.67 34.39
N ARG A 165 -2.16 15.62 35.56
CA ARG A 165 -2.96 16.73 36.08
C ARG A 165 -2.13 17.95 36.52
N ALA A 166 -0.85 17.75 36.82
CA ALA A 166 0.03 18.79 37.32
C ALA A 166 0.87 19.47 36.22
N ALA A 167 0.92 18.87 35.02
CA ALA A 167 1.60 19.38 33.84
C ALA A 167 0.79 20.48 33.13
#